data_AF-A0A956R2Q5-F1
#
_entry.id   AF-A0A956R2Q5-F1
#
_cell.length_a   1.000
_cell.length_b   1.000
_cell.length_c   1.000
_cell.angle_alpha   90.00
_cell.angle_beta   90.00
_cell.angle_gamma   90.00
#
_symmetry.space_group_name_H-M   'P 1'
#
loop_
_entity.id
_entity.type
_entity.pdbx_description
1 polymer ?
#
loop_
_entity_poly.entity_id
_entity_poly.type
_entity_poly.pdbx_seq_one_letter_code
_entity_poly.pdbx_strand_id
1 'polypeptide(L)'
;ERRSLAPDETLGHPPEPALWVRGRALSRYRSGTRVRGRDGEDHEPEIHGRSLLLPVDAALEFAPIDLPLDRTGEPYDFDVLVTITRSDIEAGATLRVLDGDRLIGELELPPARVGTWIGPPLRWMPSADRASLRVELRGPGESVELRDIALFARMSGYASVLGDG
;
A
#
# COMPACT_ATOMS: atom_id res chain seq x y z
N GLU A 1 -27.23 -25.94 -19.08
CA GLU A 1 -26.61 -26.02 -17.74
C GLU A 1 -25.53 -24.96 -17.61
N ARG A 2 -25.63 -24.06 -16.63
CA ARG A 2 -24.56 -23.11 -16.27
C ARG A 2 -23.97 -23.58 -14.95
N ARG A 3 -22.71 -24.03 -14.95
CA ARG A 3 -21.95 -24.31 -13.72
C ARG A 3 -21.36 -23.00 -13.21
N SER A 4 -21.78 -22.58 -12.02
CA SER A 4 -21.15 -21.51 -11.24
C SER A 4 -19.91 -22.06 -10.53
N LEU A 5 -18.86 -21.24 -10.41
CA LEU A 5 -17.62 -21.54 -9.67
C LEU A 5 -17.64 -20.95 -8.24
N ALA A 6 -18.81 -20.59 -7.71
CA ALA A 6 -18.91 -20.11 -6.33
C ALA A 6 -18.80 -21.29 -5.35
N PRO A 7 -17.91 -21.22 -4.34
CA PRO A 7 -17.83 -22.25 -3.30
C PRO A 7 -19.10 -22.24 -2.43
N ASP A 8 -19.44 -23.41 -1.89
CA ASP A 8 -20.58 -23.62 -1.01
C ASP A 8 -20.52 -22.73 0.24
N GLU A 9 -21.71 -22.23 0.60
CA GLU A 9 -22.00 -21.25 1.62
C GLU A 9 -21.52 -21.69 3.02
N THR A 10 -20.48 -21.03 3.56
CA THR A 10 -20.37 -20.56 4.97
C THR A 10 -18.97 -20.03 5.27
N LEU A 11 -18.72 -18.74 5.01
CA LEU A 11 -17.51 -18.03 5.44
C LEU A 11 -17.64 -17.47 6.87
N GLY A 12 -18.15 -18.24 7.84
CA GLY A 12 -18.02 -18.01 9.31
C GLY A 12 -18.43 -16.66 9.94
N HIS A 13 -18.72 -15.64 9.15
CA HIS A 13 -18.98 -14.26 9.51
C HIS A 13 -19.90 -13.68 8.43
N PRO A 14 -20.81 -12.74 8.75
CA PRO A 14 -21.52 -11.98 7.73
C PRO A 14 -20.47 -11.37 6.79
N PRO A 15 -20.55 -11.55 5.46
CA PRO A 15 -19.70 -10.81 4.56
C PRO A 15 -19.96 -9.33 4.79
N GLU A 16 -19.01 -8.63 5.41
CA GLU A 16 -19.07 -7.18 5.49
C GLU A 16 -18.99 -6.63 4.07
N PRO A 17 -19.87 -5.70 3.66
CA PRO A 17 -19.80 -5.10 2.34
C PRO A 17 -18.43 -4.43 2.14
N ALA A 18 -17.54 -5.08 1.38
CA ALA A 18 -16.33 -4.46 0.91
C ALA A 18 -16.72 -3.45 -0.18
N LEU A 19 -16.78 -2.17 0.20
CA LEU A 19 -16.99 -1.10 -0.76
C LEU A 19 -15.75 -1.06 -1.67
N TRP A 20 -15.93 -1.38 -2.95
CA TRP A 20 -14.90 -1.12 -3.95
C TRP A 20 -14.79 0.39 -4.15
N VAL A 21 -13.95 1.01 -3.33
CA VAL A 21 -13.53 2.39 -3.52
C VAL A 21 -12.68 2.46 -4.79
N ARG A 22 -12.67 3.60 -5.48
CA ARG A 22 -11.63 3.93 -6.48
C ARG A 22 -10.25 3.84 -5.81
N GLY A 23 -9.69 2.64 -5.79
CA GLY A 23 -8.36 2.39 -5.25
C GLY A 23 -7.30 2.82 -6.26
N ARG A 24 -6.32 3.61 -5.83
CA ARG A 24 -5.14 3.91 -6.66
C ARG A 24 -3.99 3.04 -6.18
N ALA A 25 -3.64 2.04 -6.98
CA ALA A 25 -2.41 1.27 -6.85
C ALA A 25 -1.23 2.10 -7.35
N LEU A 26 -0.19 2.22 -6.54
CA LEU A 26 0.96 3.07 -6.84
C LEU A 26 2.16 2.31 -7.39
N SER A 27 2.21 0.98 -7.26
CA SER A 27 3.44 0.21 -7.44
C SER A 27 3.69 -0.46 -8.78
N ARG A 28 3.01 -0.06 -9.85
CA ARG A 28 3.55 -0.39 -11.16
C ARG A 28 4.63 0.64 -11.41
N TYR A 29 5.90 0.23 -11.34
CA TYR A 29 7.09 1.04 -11.68
C TYR A 29 6.69 2.23 -12.56
N ARG A 30 6.70 3.43 -11.99
CA ARG A 30 6.37 4.67 -12.69
C ARG A 30 7.66 5.43 -12.89
N SER A 31 7.76 6.13 -14.01
CA SER A 31 8.79 7.14 -14.18
C SER A 31 8.72 8.12 -13.01
N GLY A 32 9.85 8.33 -12.33
CA GLY A 32 9.96 9.14 -11.12
C GLY A 32 9.93 8.37 -9.79
N THR A 33 9.72 7.04 -9.78
CA THR A 33 9.99 6.22 -8.59
C THR A 33 11.49 5.97 -8.44
N ARG A 34 12.03 6.19 -7.24
CA ARG A 34 13.47 6.08 -6.93
C ARG A 34 13.71 5.36 -5.60
N VAL A 35 14.85 4.72 -5.46
CA VAL A 35 15.36 4.25 -4.16
C VAL A 35 16.37 5.25 -3.67
N ARG A 36 16.18 5.76 -2.46
CA ARG A 36 17.19 6.55 -1.75
C ARG A 36 18.01 5.62 -0.86
N GLY A 37 19.28 5.48 -1.20
CA GLY A 37 20.24 4.64 -0.49
C GLY A 37 20.64 5.20 0.88
N ARG A 38 21.41 4.41 1.62
CA ARG A 38 21.96 4.80 2.94
C ARG A 38 23.01 5.90 2.83
N ASP A 39 23.68 5.97 1.70
CA ASP A 39 24.59 7.05 1.29
C ASP A 39 23.85 8.37 1.01
N GLY A 40 22.52 8.35 0.94
CA GLY A 40 21.68 9.50 0.67
C GLY A 40 21.53 9.81 -0.82
N GLU A 41 22.08 8.98 -1.70
CA GLU A 41 21.98 9.11 -3.16
C GLU A 41 20.71 8.43 -3.69
N ASP A 42 20.25 8.90 -4.85
CA ASP A 42 19.09 8.36 -5.55
C ASP A 42 19.53 7.36 -6.62
N HIS A 43 18.91 6.19 -6.63
CA HIS A 43 19.13 5.13 -7.60
C HIS A 43 17.83 4.67 -8.25
N GLU A 44 17.96 4.05 -9.43
CA GLU A 44 16.84 3.34 -10.03
C GLU A 44 16.44 2.14 -9.15
N PRO A 45 15.13 1.90 -8.95
CA PRO A 45 14.68 0.79 -8.16
C PRO A 45 14.97 -0.54 -8.86
N GLU A 46 15.54 -1.49 -8.13
CA GLU A 46 15.68 -2.86 -8.59
C GLU A 46 14.31 -3.55 -8.60
N ILE A 47 14.01 -4.28 -9.68
CA ILE A 47 12.70 -4.90 -9.91
C ILE A 47 12.85 -6.42 -9.91
N HIS A 48 12.20 -7.07 -8.94
CA HIS A 48 12.11 -8.53 -8.85
C HIS A 48 10.73 -9.00 -9.33
N GLY A 49 10.67 -9.41 -10.60
CA GLY A 49 9.43 -9.83 -11.26
C GLY A 49 8.40 -8.71 -11.32
N ARG A 50 7.59 -8.60 -10.27
CA ARG A 50 6.47 -7.66 -10.16
C ARG A 50 6.57 -6.77 -8.91
N SER A 51 7.67 -6.81 -8.20
CA SER A 51 7.90 -6.08 -6.95
C SER A 51 9.17 -5.24 -7.04
N LEU A 52 9.23 -4.17 -6.23
CA LEU A 52 10.40 -3.33 -6.07
C LEU A 52 11.19 -3.81 -4.85
N LEU A 53 12.51 -3.97 -5.00
CA LEU A 53 13.36 -4.31 -3.86
C LEU A 53 13.56 -3.07 -2.98
N LEU A 54 13.31 -3.22 -1.68
CA LEU A 54 13.59 -2.20 -0.67
C LEU A 54 14.56 -2.79 0.36
N PRO A 55 15.86 -2.43 0.28
CA PRO A 55 16.85 -2.80 1.29
C PRO A 55 16.58 -2.15 2.64
N VAL A 56 17.05 -2.77 3.72
CA VAL A 56 17.08 -2.16 5.05
C VAL A 56 17.88 -0.85 5.01
N ASP A 57 17.40 0.14 5.77
CA ASP A 57 17.93 1.50 5.83
C ASP A 57 17.84 2.33 4.54
N ALA A 58 17.20 1.80 3.50
CA ALA A 58 16.86 2.55 2.30
C ALA A 58 15.40 3.06 2.35
N ALA A 59 15.07 3.92 1.40
CA ALA A 59 13.71 4.40 1.20
C ALA A 59 13.28 4.27 -0.26
N LEU A 60 12.07 3.80 -0.52
CA LEU A 60 11.41 3.89 -1.81
C LEU A 60 10.57 5.17 -1.85
N GLU A 61 10.93 6.10 -2.72
CA GLU A 61 10.16 7.31 -2.98
C GLU A 61 9.37 7.15 -4.28
N PHE A 62 8.06 7.34 -4.20
CA PHE A 62 7.17 7.18 -5.33
C PHE A 62 6.99 8.51 -6.06
N ALA A 63 6.81 8.43 -7.39
CA ALA A 63 6.45 9.60 -8.17
C ALA A 63 5.22 10.31 -7.56
N PRO A 64 5.22 11.65 -7.44
CA PRO A 64 4.11 12.37 -6.83
C PRO A 64 2.79 12.10 -7.54
N ILE A 65 1.69 12.07 -6.78
CA ILE A 65 0.35 11.76 -7.28
C ILE A 65 -0.64 12.83 -6.89
N ASP A 66 -1.54 13.15 -7.82
CA ASP A 66 -2.74 13.91 -7.48
C ASP A 66 -3.75 12.99 -6.79
N LEU A 67 -4.31 13.47 -5.70
CA LEU A 67 -5.28 12.77 -4.88
C LEU A 67 -6.70 13.09 -5.36
N PRO A 68 -7.63 12.13 -5.28
CA PRO A 68 -9.03 12.44 -5.51
C PRO A 68 -9.53 13.41 -4.44
N LEU A 69 -10.23 14.45 -4.90
CA LEU A 69 -10.83 15.49 -4.07
C LEU A 69 -12.33 15.23 -3.89
N ASP A 70 -12.86 15.67 -2.77
CA ASP A 70 -14.27 15.64 -2.46
C ASP A 70 -15.03 16.79 -3.16
N ARG A 71 -16.30 16.97 -2.81
CA ARG A 71 -17.15 18.02 -3.42
C ARG A 71 -16.78 19.44 -2.98
N THR A 72 -16.03 19.58 -1.90
CA THR A 72 -15.55 20.86 -1.39
C THR A 72 -14.17 21.23 -1.96
N GLY A 73 -13.54 20.30 -2.67
CA GLY A 73 -12.19 20.46 -3.21
C GLY A 73 -11.10 20.00 -2.24
N GLU A 74 -11.46 19.35 -1.13
CA GLU A 74 -10.50 18.82 -0.16
C GLU A 74 -10.18 17.34 -0.45
N PRO A 75 -8.94 16.86 -0.21
CA PRO A 75 -8.62 15.45 -0.35
C PRO A 75 -9.48 14.59 0.59
N TYR A 76 -9.86 13.40 0.13
CA TYR A 76 -10.47 12.41 1.04
C TYR A 76 -9.48 11.97 2.13
N ASP A 77 -10.00 11.44 3.23
CA ASP A 77 -9.22 10.56 4.10
C ASP A 77 -8.96 9.23 3.38
N PHE A 78 -7.83 8.59 3.65
CA PHE A 78 -7.46 7.31 3.02
C PHE A 78 -7.09 6.24 4.06
N ASP A 79 -7.41 5.00 3.74
CA ASP A 79 -6.67 3.85 4.24
C ASP A 79 -5.55 3.52 3.26
N VAL A 80 -4.32 3.42 3.78
CA VAL A 80 -3.12 3.05 3.03
C VAL A 80 -2.80 1.58 3.33
N LEU A 81 -2.75 0.77 2.28
CA LEU A 81 -2.39 -0.65 2.36
C LEU A 81 -1.06 -0.91 1.68
N VAL A 82 -0.16 -1.56 2.40
CA VAL A 82 1.14 -2.01 1.90
C VAL A 82 1.07 -3.50 1.61
N THR A 83 1.50 -3.90 0.42
CA THR A 83 1.58 -5.31 0.00
C THR A 83 3.03 -5.66 -0.29
N ILE A 84 3.55 -6.71 0.33
CA ILE A 84 4.88 -7.28 0.02
C ILE A 84 4.71 -8.71 -0.49
N THR A 85 5.62 -9.16 -1.35
CA THR A 85 5.62 -10.54 -1.90
C THR A 85 6.70 -11.43 -1.30
N ARG A 86 7.68 -10.81 -0.66
CA ARG A 86 8.79 -11.47 0.00
C ARG A 86 9.35 -10.53 1.07
N SER A 87 9.83 -11.11 2.16
CA SER A 87 10.61 -10.40 3.16
C SER A 87 11.78 -11.27 3.60
N ASP A 88 12.96 -10.70 3.68
CA ASP A 88 14.17 -11.31 4.20
C ASP A 88 14.62 -10.46 5.41
N ILE A 89 13.79 -10.46 6.46
CA ILE A 89 13.94 -9.64 7.66
C ILE A 89 13.79 -10.44 8.94
N GLU A 90 14.28 -9.89 10.03
CA GLU A 90 14.16 -10.49 11.36
C GLU A 90 13.06 -9.80 12.19
N ALA A 91 12.70 -10.42 13.32
CA ALA A 91 11.74 -9.85 14.25
C ALA A 91 12.20 -8.47 14.74
N GLY A 92 11.29 -7.49 14.73
CA GLY A 92 11.58 -6.11 15.10
C GLY A 92 11.89 -5.19 13.92
N ALA A 93 11.87 -5.69 12.67
CA ALA A 93 11.89 -4.84 11.49
C ALA A 93 10.54 -4.15 11.24
N THR A 94 10.59 -2.90 10.77
CA THR A 94 9.41 -2.08 10.52
C THR A 94 9.43 -1.42 9.15
N LEU A 95 8.26 -1.28 8.52
CA LEU A 95 8.05 -0.39 7.38
C LEU A 95 7.39 0.90 7.86
N ARG A 96 8.02 2.03 7.58
CA ARG A 96 7.47 3.36 7.84
C ARG A 96 6.91 3.90 6.54
N VAL A 97 5.67 4.38 6.56
CA VAL A 97 5.03 5.03 5.40
C VAL A 97 4.92 6.51 5.69
N LEU A 98 5.37 7.35 4.76
CA LEU A 98 5.43 8.80 4.91
C LEU A 98 4.78 9.50 3.70
N ASP A 99 4.28 10.71 3.92
CA ASP A 99 3.93 11.70 2.89
C ASP A 99 4.87 12.90 3.05
N GLY A 100 5.82 13.06 2.12
CA GLY A 100 7.00 13.89 2.33
C GLY A 100 7.76 13.43 3.58
N ASP A 101 7.88 14.31 4.56
CA ASP A 101 8.52 14.01 5.85
C ASP A 101 7.52 13.67 6.97
N ARG A 102 6.21 13.70 6.69
CA ARG A 102 5.18 13.38 7.69
C ARG A 102 4.97 11.88 7.74
N LEU A 103 5.19 11.27 8.90
CA LEU A 103 4.87 9.87 9.15
C LEU A 103 3.34 9.67 9.07
N ILE A 104 2.91 8.77 8.20
CA ILE A 104 1.55 8.27 8.13
C ILE A 104 1.35 7.16 9.17
N GLY A 105 2.30 6.23 9.23
CA GLY A 105 2.30 5.15 10.20
C GLY A 105 3.44 4.17 10.01
N GLU A 106 3.54 3.23 10.94
CA GLU A 106 4.54 2.16 10.94
C GLU A 106 3.86 0.81 10.98
N LEU A 107 4.41 -0.14 10.21
CA LEU A 107 3.95 -1.51 10.14
C LEU A 107 5.06 -2.41 10.66
N GLU A 108 4.75 -3.20 11.68
CA GLU A 108 5.57 -4.36 12.02
C GLU A 108 5.43 -5.37 10.89
N LEU A 109 6.57 -5.78 10.36
CA LEU A 109 6.60 -6.75 9.29
C LEU A 109 6.58 -8.18 9.85
N PRO A 110 5.98 -9.13 9.11
CA PRO A 110 6.11 -10.54 9.46
C PRO A 110 7.58 -10.98 9.32
N PRO A 111 8.03 -11.99 10.09
CA PRO A 111 9.34 -12.60 9.91
C PRO A 111 9.57 -13.07 8.46
N ALA A 112 10.84 -13.30 8.12
CA ALA A 112 11.27 -13.72 6.79
C ALA A 112 10.33 -14.77 6.15
N ARG A 113 9.85 -14.46 4.95
CA ARG A 113 8.87 -15.29 4.24
C ARG A 113 8.87 -15.03 2.74
N VAL A 114 8.39 -16.06 2.03
CA VAL A 114 7.96 -15.95 0.63
C VAL A 114 6.43 -15.98 0.59
N GLY A 115 5.83 -15.18 -0.29
CA GLY A 115 4.39 -15.10 -0.49
C GLY A 115 3.80 -13.76 -0.10
N THR A 116 2.56 -13.52 -0.52
CA THR A 116 1.90 -12.22 -0.32
C THR A 116 1.54 -11.99 1.14
N TRP A 117 1.90 -10.83 1.65
CA TRP A 117 1.40 -10.27 2.89
C TRP A 117 0.88 -8.86 2.63
N ILE A 118 -0.31 -8.57 3.17
CA ILE A 118 -0.93 -7.24 3.14
C ILE A 118 -0.93 -6.76 4.58
N GLY A 119 -0.31 -5.60 4.83
CA GLY A 119 -0.26 -5.01 6.15
C GLY A 119 -1.64 -4.49 6.61
N PRO A 120 -1.84 -4.31 7.92
CA PRO A 120 -3.02 -3.62 8.42
C PRO A 120 -3.13 -2.21 7.81
N PRO A 121 -4.35 -1.67 7.63
CA PRO A 121 -4.57 -0.35 7.07
C PRO A 121 -3.99 0.75 7.96
N LEU A 122 -3.19 1.63 7.36
CA LEU A 122 -2.76 2.88 7.99
C LEU A 122 -3.74 3.99 7.61
N ARG A 123 -4.28 4.70 8.61
CA ARG A 123 -5.13 5.87 8.35
C ARG A 123 -4.29 7.07 7.98
N TRP A 124 -4.70 7.76 6.92
CA TRP A 124 -4.01 8.93 6.42
C TRP A 124 -4.99 10.05 6.11
N MET A 125 -4.68 11.25 6.61
CA MET A 125 -5.37 12.50 6.32
C MET A 125 -4.40 13.45 5.61
N PRO A 126 -4.43 13.49 4.26
CA PRO A 126 -3.54 14.34 3.48
C PRO A 126 -3.79 15.82 3.79
N SER A 127 -2.74 16.63 3.73
CA SER A 127 -2.83 18.10 3.91
C SER A 127 -2.79 18.87 2.59
N ALA A 128 -2.67 18.19 1.46
CA ALA A 128 -2.57 18.77 0.12
C ALA A 128 -3.27 17.87 -0.91
N ASP A 129 -3.61 18.44 -2.06
CA ASP A 129 -4.22 17.74 -3.21
C ASP A 129 -3.23 16.86 -3.98
N ARG A 130 -1.93 17.01 -3.69
CA ARG A 130 -0.84 16.22 -4.27
C ARG A 130 0.02 15.65 -3.16
N ALA A 131 0.34 14.36 -3.27
CA ALA A 131 1.13 13.63 -2.29
C ALA A 131 2.42 13.07 -2.88
N SER A 132 3.42 12.91 -2.03
CA SER A 132 4.70 12.29 -2.37
C SER A 132 5.01 11.21 -1.33
N LEU A 133 4.56 9.99 -1.62
CA LEU A 133 4.68 8.90 -0.67
C LEU A 133 6.10 8.31 -0.66
N ARG A 134 6.58 8.00 0.54
CA ARG A 134 7.85 7.32 0.80
C ARG A 134 7.63 6.12 1.71
N VAL A 135 8.33 5.03 1.44
CA VAL A 135 8.39 3.87 2.34
C VAL A 135 9.82 3.61 2.75
N GLU A 136 10.06 3.54 4.05
CA GLU A 136 11.37 3.25 4.63
C GLU A 136 11.34 1.89 5.33
N LEU A 137 12.37 1.08 5.12
CA LEU A 137 12.57 -0.16 5.86
C LEU A 137 13.61 0.06 6.96
N ARG A 138 13.28 -0.30 8.20
CA ARG A 138 14.16 -0.14 9.37
C ARG A 138 14.23 -1.44 10.16
N GLY A 139 15.30 -1.60 10.93
CA GLY A 139 15.50 -2.74 11.84
C GLY A 139 16.35 -3.86 11.24
N PRO A 140 16.37 -5.04 11.88
CA PRO A 140 17.26 -6.14 11.49
C PRO A 140 16.76 -6.89 10.24
N GLY A 141 17.70 -7.33 9.40
CA GLY A 141 17.40 -8.04 8.16
C GLY A 141 18.15 -7.48 6.96
N GLU A 142 17.66 -7.86 5.77
CA GLU A 142 18.27 -7.47 4.50
C GLU A 142 17.33 -6.62 3.65
N SER A 143 16.12 -7.10 3.37
CA SER A 143 15.22 -6.41 2.43
C SER A 143 13.76 -6.89 2.46
N VAL A 144 12.90 -6.15 1.77
CA VAL A 144 11.57 -6.62 1.35
C VAL A 144 11.34 -6.40 -0.14
N GLU A 145 10.54 -7.28 -0.75
CA GLU A 145 10.00 -7.05 -2.09
C GLU A 145 8.62 -6.39 -1.98
N LEU A 146 8.60 -5.07 -2.16
CA LEU A 146 7.40 -4.26 -2.10
C LEU A 146 6.59 -4.39 -3.39
N ARG A 147 5.40 -4.97 -3.27
CA ARG A 147 4.51 -5.24 -4.39
C ARG A 147 3.53 -4.11 -4.64
N ASP A 148 2.92 -3.51 -3.62
CA ASP A 148 2.01 -2.36 -3.76
C ASP A 148 1.91 -1.43 -2.55
N ILE A 149 1.59 -0.17 -2.84
CA ILE A 149 0.97 0.78 -1.90
C ILE A 149 -0.34 1.22 -2.54
N ALA A 150 -1.44 0.82 -1.93
CA ALA A 150 -2.77 1.12 -2.40
C ALA A 150 -3.47 2.13 -1.48
N LEU A 151 -4.12 3.12 -2.09
CA LEU A 151 -4.90 4.14 -1.40
C LEU A 151 -6.38 3.86 -1.57
N PHE A 152 -7.12 3.75 -0.47
CA PHE A 152 -8.57 3.57 -0.45
C PHE A 152 -9.22 4.78 0.21
N ALA A 153 -9.90 5.62 -0.56
CA ALA A 153 -10.62 6.77 -0.03
C ALA A 153 -11.73 6.32 0.94
N ARG A 154 -11.69 6.84 2.16
CA ARG A 154 -12.74 6.68 3.15
C ARG A 154 -13.85 7.67 2.82
N MET A 155 -14.87 7.21 2.10
CA MET A 155 -16.06 8.01 1.83
C MET A 155 -17.19 7.56 2.74
N SER A 156 -17.79 8.49 3.49
CA SER A 156 -19.09 8.26 4.10
C SER A 156 -20.16 8.24 2.99
N GLY A 157 -20.67 7.04 2.69
CA GLY A 157 -21.84 6.85 1.82
C GLY A 157 -21.52 6.55 0.36
N TYR A 158 -21.32 5.27 0.05
CA TYR A 158 -22.07 4.65 -1.03
C TYR A 158 -22.69 3.38 -0.45
N ALA A 159 -24.01 3.31 -0.36
CA ALA A 159 -24.65 2.01 -0.35
C ALA A 159 -24.39 1.40 -1.74
N SER A 160 -23.71 0.26 -1.80
CA SER A 160 -23.78 -0.56 -3.01
C SER A 160 -25.22 -1.04 -3.12
N VAL A 161 -25.99 -0.44 -4.01
CA VAL A 161 -27.22 -1.04 -4.50
C VAL A 161 -26.75 -2.19 -5.39
N LEU A 162 -26.67 -3.41 -4.84
CA LEU A 162 -27.00 -4.57 -5.65
C LEU A 162 -28.50 -4.45 -5.91
N GLY A 163 -28.83 -3.69 -6.96
CA GLY A 163 -30.17 -3.64 -7.50
C GLY A 163 -30.32 -4.87 -8.38
N ASP A 164 -31.32 -5.67 -8.05
CA ASP A 164 -31.71 -6.90 -8.73
C ASP A 164 -31.77 -6.74 -10.26
N GLY A 165 -31.28 -7.79 -10.94
CA GLY A 165 -31.56 -8.08 -12.34
C GLY A 165 -31.80 -9.58 -12.50
#